data_AF-A0A932RDE4-F1
#
_entry.id   AF-A0A932RDE4-F1
#
_cell.length_a   1.000
_cell.length_b   1.000
_cell.length_c   1.000
_cell.angle_alpha   90.00
_cell.angle_beta   90.00
_cell.angle_gamma   90.00
#
_symmetry.space_group_name_H-M   'P 1'
#
loop_
_entity.id
_entity.type
_entity.pdbx_description
1 polymer ?
#
loop_
_entity_poly.entity_id
_entity_poly.type
_entity_poly.pdbx_seq_one_letter_code
_entity_poly.pdbx_strand_id
1 'polypeptide(L)'
;MKSTRGKRKVLDAWAILAWLQDELPAADRVQKMLDVAEAGALQLSMSMINVGEVYYRLAKKRTEKEARAFLSDLKRMPIRTVATPKRLILEAAQLKGRYAISYADAFAVATAIREQAPVVSGDPEFKIFIGTELVEIEWIGANLPPVPKEVGMGGIELVRAARYSEADIFFCEFKVQGSIDRHIVDVTGPHLIDLQRRLGLRRKDMTSKEKEEFLNKVCRTALECHRHIKKVQGNQFDVRDYDVEVLQRLIKMKP
;
A
#
# COMPACT_ATOMS: atom_id res chain seq x y z
N MET A 1 -3.42 -16.07 21.45
CA MET A 1 -2.04 -15.77 20.98
C MET A 1 -2.04 -14.45 20.22
N LYS A 2 -1.20 -13.47 20.62
CA LYS A 2 -1.06 -12.18 19.92
C LYS A 2 -0.40 -12.42 18.55
N SER A 3 -1.01 -11.94 17.47
CA SER A 3 -0.50 -12.10 16.09
C SER A 3 0.88 -11.47 15.96
N THR A 4 1.86 -12.26 15.51
CA THR A 4 3.25 -11.85 15.28
C THR A 4 3.47 -11.12 13.94
N ARG A 5 2.44 -11.00 13.09
CA ARG A 5 2.56 -10.44 11.73
C ARG A 5 3.00 -8.98 11.68
N GLY A 6 2.60 -8.14 12.63
CA GLY A 6 2.99 -6.72 12.68
C GLY A 6 4.44 -6.45 13.10
N LYS A 7 5.20 -7.49 13.47
CA LYS A 7 6.58 -7.39 13.94
C LYS A 7 7.62 -7.87 12.93
N ARG A 8 7.20 -8.33 11.75
CA ARG A 8 8.09 -8.78 10.68
C ARG A 8 7.68 -8.14 9.38
N LYS A 9 8.64 -7.74 8.56
CA LYS A 9 8.40 -7.25 7.20
C LYS A 9 9.50 -7.76 6.26
N VAL A 10 9.14 -8.00 4.99
CA VAL A 10 10.08 -8.34 3.93
C VAL A 10 10.23 -7.13 3.01
N LEU A 11 11.45 -6.61 2.89
CA LEU A 11 11.78 -5.54 1.96
C LEU A 11 12.05 -6.15 0.58
N ASP A 12 11.43 -5.59 -0.45
CA ASP A 12 11.79 -5.88 -1.83
C ASP A 12 12.92 -4.96 -2.31
N ALA A 13 13.38 -5.16 -3.55
CA ALA A 13 14.43 -4.31 -4.11
C ALA A 13 13.94 -2.89 -4.36
N TRP A 14 12.66 -2.72 -4.74
CA TRP A 14 12.06 -1.41 -4.99
C TRP A 14 12.13 -0.51 -3.76
N ALA A 15 11.76 -1.02 -2.58
CA ALA A 15 11.75 -0.27 -1.33
C ALA A 15 13.13 0.27 -0.95
N ILE A 16 14.17 -0.57 -1.07
CA ILE A 16 15.55 -0.17 -0.80
C ILE A 16 16.04 0.85 -1.83
N LEU A 17 15.73 0.63 -3.12
CA LEU A 17 16.13 1.56 -4.18
C LEU A 17 15.48 2.94 -4.02
N ALA A 18 14.19 2.98 -3.66
CA ALA A 18 13.47 4.22 -3.41
C ALA A 18 14.05 4.96 -2.19
N TRP A 19 14.43 4.24 -1.13
CA TRP A 19 15.10 4.80 0.04
C TRP A 19 16.49 5.37 -0.30
N LEU A 20 17.33 4.63 -1.02
CA LEU A 20 18.66 5.09 -1.46
C LEU A 20 18.62 6.27 -2.46
N GLN A 21 17.45 6.57 -3.01
CA GLN A 21 17.21 7.65 -3.97
C GLN A 21 16.40 8.80 -3.36
N ASP A 22 16.13 8.78 -2.06
CA ASP A 22 15.33 9.80 -1.36
C ASP A 22 13.93 10.01 -1.99
N GLU A 23 13.35 8.96 -2.57
CA GLU A 23 12.03 9.04 -3.21
C GLU A 23 10.91 9.09 -2.17
N LEU A 24 10.29 10.26 -2.00
CA LEU A 24 9.15 10.44 -1.10
C LEU A 24 7.84 9.90 -1.70
N PRO A 25 6.95 9.27 -0.89
CA PRO A 25 7.05 9.09 0.56
C PRO A 25 7.75 7.78 0.97
N ALA A 26 8.26 6.99 0.02
CA ALA A 26 8.81 5.67 0.27
C ALA A 26 10.06 5.72 1.15
N ALA A 27 10.97 6.67 0.89
CA ALA A 27 12.19 6.86 1.67
C ALA A 27 11.89 7.07 3.16
N ASP A 28 11.01 8.00 3.51
CA ASP A 28 10.60 8.25 4.91
C ASP A 28 10.01 7.02 5.58
N ARG A 29 9.22 6.23 4.84
CA ARG A 29 8.57 5.02 5.38
C ARG A 29 9.61 3.95 5.65
N VAL A 30 10.56 3.73 4.74
CA VAL A 30 11.65 2.77 4.94
C VAL A 30 12.56 3.23 6.07
N GLN A 31 12.90 4.52 6.15
CA GLN A 31 13.71 5.06 7.24
C GLN A 31 13.07 4.78 8.62
N LYS A 32 11.78 5.08 8.78
CA LYS A 32 11.04 4.77 10.01
C LYS A 32 11.05 3.28 10.34
N MET A 33 10.96 2.40 9.34
CA MET A 33 11.06 0.96 9.57
C MET A 33 12.45 0.55 10.05
N LEU A 34 13.51 1.12 9.49
CA LEU A 34 14.89 0.89 9.95
C LEU A 34 15.06 1.33 11.41
N ASP A 35 14.59 2.54 11.77
CA ASP A 35 14.69 3.06 13.13
C ASP A 35 13.96 2.17 14.15
N VAL A 36 12.75 1.70 13.81
CA VAL A 36 11.96 0.80 14.66
C VAL A 36 12.61 -0.59 14.75
N ALA A 37 13.28 -1.04 13.69
CA ALA A 37 14.02 -2.30 13.68
C ALA A 37 15.30 -2.23 14.52
N GLU A 38 16.02 -1.12 14.46
CA GLU A 38 17.18 -0.84 15.32
C GLU A 38 16.79 -0.85 16.80
N ALA A 39 15.62 -0.31 17.13
CA ALA A 39 15.04 -0.36 18.48
C ALA A 39 14.52 -1.77 18.89
N GLY A 40 14.62 -2.78 18.03
CA GLY A 40 14.20 -4.16 18.30
C GLY A 40 12.68 -4.40 18.26
N ALA A 41 11.89 -3.42 17.85
CA ALA A 41 10.43 -3.50 17.80
C ALA A 41 9.92 -4.09 16.47
N LEU A 42 10.75 -4.14 15.44
CA LEU A 42 10.46 -4.68 14.10
C LEU A 42 11.61 -5.57 13.61
N GLN A 43 11.29 -6.65 12.91
CA GLN A 43 12.27 -7.50 12.23
C GLN A 43 12.13 -7.29 10.72
N LEU A 44 13.19 -6.78 10.09
CA LEU A 44 13.26 -6.63 8.65
C LEU A 44 14.05 -7.78 8.04
N SER A 45 13.59 -8.24 6.89
CA SER A 45 14.30 -9.25 6.12
C SER A 45 14.26 -8.96 4.62
N MET A 46 15.25 -9.46 3.90
CA MET A 46 15.37 -9.26 2.45
C MET A 46 15.98 -10.50 1.81
N SER A 47 15.42 -10.98 0.69
CA SER A 47 16.02 -12.09 -0.05
C SER A 47 17.37 -11.69 -0.64
N MET A 48 18.35 -12.60 -0.63
CA MET A 48 19.63 -12.39 -1.31
C MET A 48 19.48 -12.10 -2.81
N ILE A 49 18.39 -12.57 -3.44
CA ILE A 49 18.09 -12.23 -4.84
C ILE A 49 17.71 -10.76 -4.99
N ASN A 50 16.89 -10.21 -4.08
CA ASN A 50 16.56 -8.79 -4.11
C ASN A 50 17.78 -7.92 -3.74
N VAL A 51 18.64 -8.37 -2.83
CA VAL A 51 19.94 -7.69 -2.56
C VAL A 51 20.76 -7.60 -3.86
N GLY A 52 20.83 -8.70 -4.62
CA GLY A 52 21.48 -8.73 -5.94
C GLY A 52 20.83 -7.80 -6.96
N GLU A 53 19.51 -7.67 -6.95
CA GLU A 53 18.80 -6.71 -7.81
C GLU A 53 19.17 -5.27 -7.45
N VAL A 54 19.18 -4.89 -6.16
CA VAL A 54 19.62 -3.55 -5.73
C VAL A 54 21.05 -3.28 -6.21
N TYR A 55 21.96 -4.23 -6.00
CA TYR A 55 23.35 -4.12 -6.46
C TYR A 55 23.43 -3.86 -7.97
N TYR A 56 22.76 -4.69 -8.77
CA TYR A 56 22.77 -4.55 -10.23
C TYR A 56 22.19 -3.20 -10.68
N ARG A 57 21.09 -2.77 -10.07
CA ARG A 57 20.44 -1.49 -10.39
C ARG A 57 21.34 -0.30 -10.07
N LEU A 58 22.03 -0.31 -8.93
CA LEU A 58 23.00 0.73 -8.56
C LEU A 58 24.20 0.72 -9.50
N ALA A 59 24.80 -0.45 -9.76
CA ALA A 59 25.94 -0.58 -10.65
C ALA A 59 25.62 -0.11 -12.07
N LYS A 60 24.41 -0.37 -12.56
CA LYS A 60 23.96 0.02 -13.90
C LYS A 60 23.59 1.50 -14.01
N LYS A 61 22.91 2.07 -13.01
CA LYS A 61 22.40 3.45 -13.06
C LYS A 61 23.41 4.48 -12.56
N ARG A 62 24.36 4.06 -11.73
CA ARG A 62 25.35 4.94 -11.11
C ARG A 62 26.75 4.34 -11.28
N THR A 63 27.38 3.84 -10.21
CA THR A 63 28.73 3.26 -10.25
C THR A 63 28.82 1.91 -9.53
N GLU A 64 29.78 1.07 -9.93
CA GLU A 64 30.10 -0.16 -9.20
C GLU A 64 30.55 0.11 -7.76
N LYS A 65 31.23 1.25 -7.54
CA LYS A 65 31.65 1.70 -6.20
C LYS A 65 30.46 1.88 -5.26
N GLU A 66 29.39 2.54 -5.72
CA GLU A 66 28.17 2.70 -4.91
C GLU A 66 27.45 1.37 -4.67
N ALA A 67 27.42 0.46 -5.66
CA ALA A 67 26.84 -0.86 -5.46
C ALA A 67 27.60 -1.68 -4.39
N ARG A 68 28.94 -1.58 -4.35
CA ARG A 68 29.78 -2.20 -3.31
C ARG A 68 29.63 -1.51 -1.95
N ALA A 69 29.45 -0.18 -1.93
CA ALA A 69 29.14 0.56 -0.71
C ALA A 69 27.82 0.06 -0.10
N PHE A 70 26.76 -0.10 -0.91
CA PHE A 70 25.50 -0.68 -0.46
C PHE A 70 25.67 -2.05 0.22
N LEU A 71 26.47 -2.96 -0.35
CA LEU A 71 26.71 -4.27 0.30
C LEU A 71 27.47 -4.15 1.63
N SER A 72 28.30 -3.13 1.78
CA SER A 72 29.04 -2.86 3.01
C SER A 72 28.12 -2.28 4.08
N ASP A 73 27.25 -1.34 3.69
CA ASP A 73 26.27 -0.71 4.56
C ASP A 73 25.18 -1.68 4.99
N LEU A 74 24.71 -2.55 4.09
CA LEU A 74 23.71 -3.57 4.37
C LEU A 74 24.10 -4.48 5.54
N LYS A 75 25.40 -4.77 5.74
CA LYS A 75 25.89 -5.56 6.88
C LYS A 75 25.68 -4.88 8.22
N ARG A 76 25.52 -3.55 8.23
CA ARG A 76 25.33 -2.72 9.42
C ARG A 76 23.87 -2.32 9.61
N MET A 77 23.03 -2.53 8.61
CA MET A 77 21.59 -2.25 8.70
C MET A 77 20.86 -3.33 9.51
N PRO A 78 19.74 -2.99 10.17
CA PRO A 78 18.90 -3.96 10.89
C PRO A 78 18.04 -4.81 9.93
N ILE A 79 18.61 -5.27 8.81
CA ILE A 79 17.96 -6.09 7.78
C ILE A 79 18.62 -7.46 7.74
N ARG A 80 17.86 -8.51 8.07
CA ARG A 80 18.33 -9.89 7.94
C ARG A 80 18.26 -10.36 6.49
N THR A 81 19.40 -10.72 5.91
CA THR A 81 19.41 -11.35 4.58
C THR A 81 18.95 -12.81 4.64
N VAL A 82 18.07 -13.19 3.72
CA VAL A 82 17.53 -14.55 3.60
C VAL A 82 18.24 -15.26 2.48
N ALA A 83 18.96 -16.33 2.83
CA ALA A 83 19.64 -17.20 1.87
C ALA A 83 18.63 -17.85 0.91
N THR A 84 19.13 -18.34 -0.24
CA THR A 84 18.30 -18.86 -1.32
C THR A 84 18.45 -20.38 -1.46
N PRO A 85 17.89 -21.21 -0.55
CA PRO A 85 17.96 -22.66 -0.66
C PRO A 85 17.11 -23.14 -1.84
N LYS A 86 17.41 -24.35 -2.36
CA LYS A 86 16.68 -24.97 -3.49
C LYS A 86 15.16 -24.88 -3.35
N ARG A 87 14.63 -25.06 -2.14
CA ARG A 87 13.19 -24.96 -1.89
C ARG A 87 12.63 -23.56 -2.19
N LEU A 88 13.32 -22.49 -1.77
CA LEU A 88 12.89 -21.12 -2.05
C LEU A 88 12.95 -20.81 -3.55
N ILE A 89 13.94 -21.36 -4.26
CA ILE A 89 14.07 -21.25 -5.72
C ILE A 89 12.84 -21.84 -6.41
N LEU A 90 12.46 -23.07 -6.03
CA LEU A 90 11.30 -23.73 -6.62
C LEU A 90 9.98 -23.02 -6.29
N GLU A 91 9.83 -22.53 -5.05
CA GLU A 91 8.66 -21.73 -4.62
C GLU A 91 8.55 -20.43 -5.44
N ALA A 92 9.65 -19.70 -5.63
CA ALA A 92 9.69 -18.50 -6.48
C ALA A 92 9.41 -18.81 -7.95
N ALA A 93 9.96 -19.91 -8.49
CA ALA A 93 9.70 -20.34 -9.86
C ALA A 93 8.22 -20.68 -10.10
N GLN A 94 7.56 -21.34 -9.14
CA GLN A 94 6.12 -21.62 -9.19
C GLN A 94 5.30 -20.34 -9.16
N LEU A 95 5.65 -19.38 -8.30
CA LEU A 95 4.99 -18.07 -8.25
C LEU A 95 5.14 -17.33 -9.58
N LYS A 96 6.35 -17.29 -10.15
CA LYS A 96 6.61 -16.66 -11.45
C LYS A 96 5.85 -17.34 -12.61
N GLY A 97 5.67 -18.65 -12.55
CA GLY A 97 4.89 -19.39 -13.55
C GLY A 97 3.40 -19.13 -13.45
N ARG A 98 2.89 -18.84 -12.25
CA ARG A 98 1.47 -18.58 -12.00
C ARG A 98 1.09 -17.10 -12.15
N TYR A 99 2.02 -16.19 -11.87
CA TYR A 99 1.78 -14.76 -11.79
C TYR A 99 2.75 -13.99 -12.70
N ALA A 100 2.24 -12.98 -13.41
CA ALA A 100 3.02 -12.14 -14.31
C ALA A 100 3.86 -11.10 -13.54
N ILE A 101 4.85 -11.57 -12.79
CA ILE A 101 5.80 -10.75 -12.01
C ILE A 101 7.24 -11.05 -12.43
N SER A 102 8.22 -10.26 -11.99
CA SER A 102 9.63 -10.54 -12.20
C SER A 102 10.09 -11.72 -11.33
N TYR A 103 11.22 -12.33 -11.69
CA TYR A 103 11.73 -13.44 -10.88
C TYR A 103 12.22 -12.97 -9.51
N ALA A 104 12.78 -11.76 -9.42
CA ALA A 104 13.21 -11.17 -8.15
C ALA A 104 12.01 -10.85 -7.23
N ASP A 105 10.90 -10.37 -7.80
CA ASP A 105 9.67 -10.14 -7.04
C ASP A 105 9.04 -11.44 -6.57
N ALA A 106 9.14 -12.52 -7.38
CA ALA A 106 8.72 -13.84 -6.95
C ALA A 106 9.52 -14.33 -5.73
N PHE A 107 10.80 -13.98 -5.60
CA PHE A 107 11.58 -14.25 -4.39
C PHE A 107 11.15 -13.41 -3.19
N ALA A 108 10.78 -12.14 -3.38
CA ALA A 108 10.23 -11.32 -2.31
C ALA A 108 8.92 -11.93 -1.77
N VAL A 109 8.00 -12.33 -2.67
CA VAL A 109 6.75 -13.01 -2.30
C VAL A 109 7.02 -14.35 -1.60
N ALA A 110 7.88 -15.21 -2.15
CA ALA A 110 8.20 -16.50 -1.56
C ALA A 110 8.79 -16.34 -0.14
N THR A 111 9.68 -15.35 0.04
CA THR A 111 10.27 -15.03 1.34
C THR A 111 9.20 -14.57 2.32
N ALA A 112 8.31 -13.66 1.91
CA ALA A 112 7.21 -13.14 2.72
C ALA A 112 6.24 -14.24 3.20
N ILE A 113 5.89 -15.17 2.32
CA ILE A 113 5.05 -16.32 2.68
C ILE A 113 5.70 -17.15 3.79
N ARG A 114 7.00 -17.44 3.68
CA ARG A 114 7.74 -18.25 4.67
C ARG A 114 7.91 -17.54 6.00
N GLU A 115 8.18 -16.24 5.97
CA GLU A 115 8.36 -15.40 7.17
C GLU A 115 7.03 -14.98 7.82
N GLN A 116 5.92 -15.27 7.14
CA GLN A 116 4.56 -14.84 7.51
C GLN A 116 4.52 -13.32 7.74
N ALA A 117 5.06 -12.57 6.79
CA ALA A 117 5.27 -11.13 6.87
C ALA A 117 4.77 -10.47 5.59
N PRO A 118 4.30 -9.20 5.63
CA PRO A 118 3.99 -8.47 4.42
C PRO A 118 5.24 -8.16 3.61
N VAL A 119 5.08 -8.08 2.28
CA VAL A 119 6.08 -7.48 1.38
C VAL A 119 5.89 -5.97 1.42
N VAL A 120 6.95 -5.23 1.71
CA VAL A 120 7.00 -3.77 1.64
C VAL A 120 7.46 -3.41 0.24
N SER A 121 6.61 -2.74 -0.54
CA SER A 121 6.93 -2.35 -1.92
C SER A 121 6.06 -1.19 -2.41
N GLY A 122 6.49 -0.53 -3.47
CA GLY A 122 5.69 0.37 -4.30
C GLY A 122 5.71 -0.02 -5.77
N ASP A 123 6.21 -1.21 -6.11
CA ASP A 123 6.29 -1.69 -7.48
C ASP A 123 4.89 -2.13 -7.98
N PRO A 124 4.40 -1.58 -9.11
CA PRO A 124 3.14 -1.98 -9.72
C PRO A 124 2.97 -3.48 -9.95
N GLU A 125 4.04 -4.25 -10.10
CA GLU A 125 3.98 -5.70 -10.26
C GLU A 125 3.32 -6.41 -9.06
N PHE A 126 3.41 -5.86 -7.84
CA PHE A 126 2.74 -6.42 -6.65
C PHE A 126 1.25 -6.13 -6.57
N LYS A 127 0.69 -5.28 -7.44
CA LYS A 127 -0.74 -4.90 -7.40
C LYS A 127 -1.66 -6.12 -7.49
N ILE A 128 -1.24 -7.17 -8.20
CA ILE A 128 -2.00 -8.42 -8.35
C ILE A 128 -2.19 -9.20 -7.03
N PHE A 129 -1.40 -8.91 -6.00
CA PHE A 129 -1.48 -9.58 -4.70
C PHE A 129 -2.28 -8.79 -3.66
N ILE A 130 -2.55 -7.51 -3.91
CA ILE A 130 -3.27 -6.66 -2.97
C ILE A 130 -4.70 -7.18 -2.78
N GLY A 131 -5.09 -7.39 -1.52
CA GLY A 131 -6.40 -7.95 -1.17
C GLY A 131 -6.52 -9.47 -1.31
N THR A 132 -5.48 -10.15 -1.82
CA THR A 132 -5.45 -11.62 -1.89
C THR A 132 -5.08 -12.25 -0.56
N GLU A 133 -5.37 -13.54 -0.38
CA GLU A 133 -4.98 -14.31 0.80
C GLU A 133 -3.55 -14.88 0.70
N LEU A 134 -2.90 -14.76 -0.46
CA LEU A 134 -1.59 -15.36 -0.72
C LEU A 134 -0.49 -14.67 0.10
N VAL A 135 -0.43 -13.35 0.03
CA VAL A 135 0.59 -12.52 0.70
C VAL A 135 0.03 -11.13 0.94
N GLU A 136 0.37 -10.53 2.08
CA GLU A 136 0.03 -9.14 2.38
C GLU A 136 1.06 -8.21 1.73
N ILE A 137 0.60 -7.10 1.17
CA ILE A 137 1.46 -6.06 0.59
C ILE A 137 1.31 -4.79 1.41
N GLU A 138 2.39 -4.33 2.02
CA GLU A 138 2.49 -3.01 2.63
C GLU A 138 2.95 -2.01 1.56
N TRP A 139 1.98 -1.32 0.97
CA TRP A 139 2.25 -0.39 -0.11
C TRP A 139 2.88 0.91 0.39
N ILE A 140 4.10 1.20 -0.08
CA ILE A 140 4.86 2.41 0.30
C ILE A 140 5.09 3.41 -0.84
N GLY A 141 4.74 3.06 -2.08
CA GLY A 141 4.88 3.93 -3.24
C GLY A 141 3.81 5.04 -3.34
N ALA A 142 4.15 6.14 -4.02
CA ALA A 142 3.24 7.28 -4.24
C ALA A 142 2.01 6.94 -5.11
N ASN A 143 2.07 5.86 -5.91
CA ASN A 143 1.05 5.44 -6.86
C ASN A 143 0.30 4.18 -6.38
N LEU A 144 -0.72 4.37 -5.55
CA LEU A 144 -1.53 3.28 -4.99
C LEU A 144 -2.25 2.41 -6.06
N PRO A 145 -2.71 1.19 -5.70
CA PRO A 145 -3.46 0.30 -6.60
C PRO A 145 -4.69 0.95 -7.24
N PRO A 146 -5.10 0.49 -8.44
CA PRO A 146 -6.27 1.02 -9.13
C PRO A 146 -7.57 0.72 -8.36
N VAL A 147 -8.50 1.67 -8.47
CA VAL A 147 -9.87 1.60 -7.93
C VAL A 147 -10.65 0.50 -8.68
N PRO A 148 -11.62 -0.17 -8.03
CA PRO A 148 -12.55 -1.07 -8.73
C PRO A 148 -13.20 -0.36 -9.93
N LYS A 149 -13.25 -1.03 -11.09
CA LYS A 149 -13.69 -0.47 -12.38
C LYS A 149 -15.13 0.07 -12.40
N GLU A 150 -15.95 -0.25 -11.40
CA GLU A 150 -17.38 0.05 -11.37
C GLU A 150 -17.76 1.27 -10.49
N VAL A 151 -16.79 2.04 -10.00
CA VAL A 151 -17.10 3.22 -9.18
C VAL A 151 -17.08 4.51 -10.01
N GLY A 152 -18.13 4.69 -10.82
CA GLY A 152 -18.37 5.90 -11.60
C GLY A 152 -19.84 6.26 -11.61
N MET A 153 -20.17 7.54 -11.42
CA MET A 153 -21.57 7.95 -11.32
C MET A 153 -21.73 9.42 -11.75
N GLY A 154 -22.45 9.67 -12.86
CA GLY A 154 -22.77 11.02 -13.35
C GLY A 154 -21.60 11.81 -13.96
N GLY A 155 -20.72 11.15 -14.73
CA GLY A 155 -19.57 11.82 -15.39
C GLY A 155 -18.37 12.11 -14.48
N ILE A 156 -18.39 11.58 -13.25
CA ILE A 156 -17.31 11.61 -12.27
C ILE A 156 -16.83 10.17 -12.07
N GLU A 157 -15.56 9.94 -12.38
CA GLU A 157 -14.89 8.64 -12.29
C GLU A 157 -13.90 8.69 -11.13
N LEU A 158 -14.01 7.78 -10.15
CA LEU A 158 -12.98 7.68 -9.11
C LEU A 158 -11.76 6.95 -9.70
N VAL A 159 -10.66 7.68 -9.88
CA VAL A 159 -9.42 7.20 -10.51
C VAL A 159 -8.51 6.52 -9.49
N ARG A 160 -8.48 7.04 -8.25
CA ARG A 160 -7.59 6.56 -7.19
C ARG A 160 -8.29 6.60 -5.83
N ALA A 161 -8.09 5.61 -4.97
CA ALA A 161 -8.52 5.62 -3.57
C ALA A 161 -7.49 4.89 -2.72
N ALA A 162 -7.04 5.48 -1.62
CA ALA A 162 -5.83 5.04 -0.95
C ALA A 162 -5.82 5.32 0.54
N ARG A 163 -5.60 4.30 1.37
CA ARG A 163 -5.44 4.51 2.81
C ARG A 163 -4.18 5.35 3.11
N TYR A 164 -4.37 6.52 3.70
CA TYR A 164 -3.37 7.53 4.01
C TYR A 164 -2.70 7.31 5.38
N SER A 165 -3.38 6.70 6.36
CA SER A 165 -2.82 6.49 7.71
C SER A 165 -3.35 5.24 8.45
N GLU A 166 -2.78 4.95 9.63
CA GLU A 166 -3.32 3.94 10.55
C GLU A 166 -4.76 4.25 10.98
N ALA A 167 -5.19 5.51 10.94
CA ALA A 167 -6.51 5.99 11.33
C ALA A 167 -7.57 5.90 10.22
N ASP A 168 -7.48 4.93 9.30
CA ASP A 168 -8.48 4.72 8.24
C ASP A 168 -8.77 5.98 7.34
N ILE A 169 -7.85 6.95 7.23
CA ILE A 169 -8.02 8.09 6.30
C ILE A 169 -7.81 7.58 4.85
N PHE A 170 -8.61 8.00 3.87
CA PHE A 170 -8.50 7.61 2.45
C PHE A 170 -8.24 8.83 1.54
N PHE A 171 -7.17 8.82 0.75
CA PHE A 171 -6.92 9.76 -0.35
C PHE A 171 -7.62 9.29 -1.62
N CYS A 172 -8.48 10.11 -2.21
CA CYS A 172 -9.26 9.81 -3.40
C CYS A 172 -8.95 10.80 -4.55
N GLU A 173 -8.68 10.32 -5.77
CA GLU A 173 -8.61 11.15 -6.98
C GLU A 173 -9.81 10.85 -7.88
N PHE A 174 -10.43 11.89 -8.40
CA PHE A 174 -11.57 11.81 -9.29
C PHE A 174 -11.23 12.45 -10.63
N LYS A 175 -11.70 11.85 -11.72
CA LYS A 175 -11.68 12.45 -13.04
C LYS A 175 -13.07 13.02 -13.33
N VAL A 176 -13.11 14.31 -13.60
CA VAL A 176 -14.34 15.07 -13.87
C VAL A 176 -14.16 15.80 -15.18
N GLN A 177 -14.95 15.44 -16.20
CA GLN A 177 -14.93 16.09 -17.52
C GLN A 177 -13.53 16.24 -18.13
N GLY A 178 -12.62 15.30 -17.86
CA GLY A 178 -11.26 15.29 -18.40
C GLY A 178 -10.16 15.83 -17.48
N SER A 179 -10.52 16.50 -16.38
CA SER A 179 -9.57 17.00 -15.37
C SER A 179 -9.50 16.06 -14.16
N ILE A 180 -8.36 16.01 -13.48
CA ILE A 180 -8.16 15.23 -12.25
C ILE A 180 -8.28 16.15 -11.04
N ASP A 181 -9.23 15.86 -10.16
CA ASP A 181 -9.43 16.49 -8.86
C ASP A 181 -8.99 15.53 -7.73
N ARG A 182 -8.36 16.04 -6.67
CA ARG A 182 -7.76 15.24 -5.59
C ARG A 182 -8.40 15.60 -4.25
N HIS A 183 -8.73 14.58 -3.45
CA HIS A 183 -9.43 14.74 -2.17
C HIS A 183 -8.86 13.81 -1.11
N ILE A 184 -8.92 14.22 0.15
CA ILE A 184 -8.68 13.36 1.31
C ILE A 184 -10.03 13.18 2.01
N VAL A 185 -10.41 11.92 2.26
CA VAL A 185 -11.65 11.49 2.89
C VAL A 185 -11.30 10.84 4.22
N ASP A 186 -11.65 11.49 5.32
CA ASP A 186 -11.48 10.93 6.66
C ASP A 186 -12.68 10.03 7.01
N VAL A 187 -12.43 8.73 7.23
CA VAL A 187 -13.50 7.79 7.61
C VAL A 187 -13.58 7.52 9.13
N THR A 188 -12.86 8.32 9.94
CA THR A 188 -12.96 8.30 11.41
C THR A 188 -14.20 9.04 11.94
N GLY A 189 -15.02 9.61 11.07
CA GLY A 189 -16.27 10.25 11.47
C GLY A 189 -17.29 9.27 12.09
N PRO A 190 -18.19 9.74 12.99
CA PRO A 190 -19.14 8.88 13.72
C PRO A 190 -19.99 7.93 12.86
N HIS A 191 -20.34 8.33 11.63
CA HIS A 191 -21.18 7.55 10.71
C HIS A 191 -20.41 6.49 9.94
N LEU A 192 -19.14 6.75 9.63
CA LEU A 192 -18.27 5.77 8.96
C LEU A 192 -17.71 4.77 9.99
N ILE A 193 -17.54 5.19 11.25
CA ILE A 193 -17.37 4.28 12.40
C ILE A 193 -18.60 3.39 12.60
N ASP A 194 -19.83 3.93 12.49
CA ASP A 194 -21.06 3.14 12.55
C ASP A 194 -21.17 2.15 11.38
N LEU A 195 -20.77 2.55 10.17
CA LEU A 195 -20.65 1.66 9.01
C LEU A 195 -19.63 0.54 9.26
N GLN A 196 -18.45 0.86 9.81
CA GLN A 196 -17.45 -0.13 10.23
C GLN A 196 -17.99 -1.09 11.29
N ARG A 197 -18.77 -0.60 12.26
CA ARG A 197 -19.37 -1.42 13.32
C ARG A 197 -20.50 -2.31 12.81
N ARG A 198 -21.43 -1.80 12.00
CA ARG A 198 -22.58 -2.54 11.45
C ARG A 198 -22.16 -3.66 10.50
N LEU A 199 -21.03 -3.49 9.84
CA LEU A 199 -20.43 -4.51 9.00
C LEU A 199 -19.55 -5.50 9.81
N GLY A 200 -19.47 -5.37 11.13
CA GLY A 200 -18.78 -6.32 12.01
C GLY A 200 -17.26 -6.31 11.87
N LEU A 201 -16.67 -5.20 11.40
CA LEU A 201 -15.27 -5.13 10.97
C LEU A 201 -14.29 -5.15 12.15
N ARG A 202 -14.01 -6.36 12.67
CA ARG A 202 -12.75 -6.66 13.34
C ARG A 202 -11.75 -7.10 12.27
N ARG A 203 -10.55 -6.47 12.26
CA ARG A 203 -9.45 -6.51 11.25
C ARG A 203 -9.06 -7.86 10.61
N LYS A 204 -9.63 -9.01 10.97
CA LYS A 204 -9.07 -10.33 10.63
C LYS A 204 -9.96 -11.28 9.84
N ASP A 205 -11.27 -11.03 9.78
CA ASP A 205 -12.21 -12.08 9.32
C ASP A 205 -13.16 -11.63 8.20
N MET A 206 -12.78 -10.60 7.43
CA MET A 206 -13.56 -10.20 6.25
C MET A 206 -13.21 -11.08 5.05
N THR A 207 -14.24 -11.62 4.41
CA THR A 207 -14.14 -12.23 3.08
C THR A 207 -13.74 -11.17 2.04
N SER A 208 -13.16 -11.60 0.92
CA SER A 208 -12.81 -10.70 -0.19
C SER A 208 -14.01 -9.89 -0.71
N LYS A 209 -15.20 -10.49 -0.70
CA LYS A 209 -16.45 -9.86 -1.13
C LYS A 209 -16.88 -8.73 -0.18
N GLU A 210 -16.73 -8.92 1.13
CA GLU A 210 -17.04 -7.88 2.12
C GLU A 210 -16.05 -6.71 2.06
N LYS A 211 -14.78 -6.98 1.75
CA LYS A 211 -13.76 -5.94 1.54
C LYS A 211 -14.09 -5.09 0.31
N GLU A 212 -14.49 -5.74 -0.77
CA GLU A 212 -14.91 -5.08 -2.01
C GLU A 212 -16.19 -4.25 -1.81
N GLU A 213 -17.21 -4.80 -1.14
CA GLU A 213 -18.45 -4.07 -0.85
C GLU A 213 -18.22 -2.85 0.06
N PHE A 214 -17.33 -2.97 1.06
CA PHE A 214 -16.94 -1.86 1.91
C PHE A 214 -16.22 -0.77 1.13
N LEU A 215 -15.23 -1.15 0.31
CA LEU A 215 -14.50 -0.21 -0.54
C LEU A 215 -15.46 0.52 -1.49
N ASN A 216 -16.42 -0.20 -2.08
CA ASN A 216 -17.47 0.37 -2.93
C ASN A 216 -18.34 1.40 -2.18
N LYS A 217 -18.72 1.12 -0.92
CA LYS A 217 -19.50 2.07 -0.10
C LYS A 217 -18.69 3.33 0.25
N VAL A 218 -17.44 3.19 0.68
CA VAL A 218 -16.53 4.33 0.96
C VAL A 218 -16.34 5.18 -0.29
N CYS A 219 -16.13 4.54 -1.44
CA CYS A 219 -15.95 5.22 -2.73
C CYS A 219 -17.21 5.98 -3.18
N ARG A 220 -18.42 5.42 -2.97
CA ARG A 220 -19.70 6.11 -3.25
C ARG A 220 -19.91 7.32 -2.36
N THR A 221 -19.67 7.19 -1.05
CA THR A 221 -19.76 8.33 -0.12
C THR A 221 -18.77 9.43 -0.49
N ALA A 222 -17.54 9.07 -0.89
CA ALA A 222 -16.55 10.03 -1.36
C ALA A 222 -17.02 10.77 -2.64
N LEU A 223 -17.64 10.06 -3.59
CA LEU A 223 -18.22 10.64 -4.80
C LEU A 223 -19.35 11.63 -4.50
N GLU A 224 -20.25 11.30 -3.56
CA GLU A 224 -21.36 12.17 -3.16
C GLU A 224 -20.89 13.44 -2.48
N CYS A 225 -19.89 13.32 -1.59
CA CYS A 225 -19.25 14.47 -0.96
C CYS A 225 -18.62 15.39 -2.00
N HIS A 226 -17.87 14.82 -2.96
CA HIS A 226 -17.26 15.59 -4.05
C HIS A 226 -18.30 16.37 -4.88
N ARG A 227 -19.42 15.76 -5.28
CA ARG A 227 -20.50 16.47 -6.01
C ARG A 227 -21.09 17.63 -5.22
N HIS A 228 -21.33 17.42 -3.92
CA HIS A 228 -21.88 18.46 -3.07
C HIS A 228 -20.92 19.65 -2.94
N ILE A 229 -19.64 19.36 -2.72
CA ILE A 229 -18.59 20.38 -2.62
C ILE A 229 -18.49 21.20 -3.91
N LYS A 230 -18.46 20.56 -5.09
CA LYS A 230 -18.43 21.24 -6.39
C LYS A 230 -19.65 22.15 -6.60
N LYS A 231 -20.80 21.79 -6.04
CA LYS A 231 -22.05 22.56 -6.16
C LYS A 231 -22.11 23.76 -5.20
N VAL A 232 -21.47 23.69 -4.03
CA VAL A 232 -21.62 24.68 -2.95
C VAL A 232 -20.45 25.67 -2.88
N GLN A 233 -19.20 25.26 -3.16
CA GLN A 233 -18.00 26.06 -2.86
C GLN A 233 -17.07 26.36 -4.05
N GLY A 234 -17.35 25.84 -5.26
CA GLY A 234 -16.45 26.02 -6.40
C GLY A 234 -15.09 25.29 -6.24
N ASN A 235 -14.04 25.75 -6.94
CA ASN A 235 -12.76 25.02 -7.11
C ASN A 235 -11.69 25.25 -6.01
N GLN A 236 -11.98 25.96 -4.92
CA GLN A 236 -11.03 26.16 -3.81
C GLN A 236 -11.52 25.45 -2.57
N PHE A 237 -10.76 24.47 -2.05
CA PHE A 237 -11.12 23.84 -0.79
C PHE A 237 -9.98 23.09 -0.04
N ASP A 238 -9.95 23.21 1.29
CA ASP A 238 -9.18 22.40 2.27
C ASP A 238 -10.18 21.63 3.16
N VAL A 239 -10.08 20.30 3.21
CA VAL A 239 -11.08 19.38 3.78
C VAL A 239 -11.07 19.33 5.32
N ARG A 240 -10.20 20.09 5.97
CA ARG A 240 -10.28 20.27 7.44
C ARG A 240 -11.55 20.99 7.92
N ASP A 241 -12.34 21.55 7.00
CA ASP A 241 -13.43 22.47 7.32
C ASP A 241 -14.86 21.86 7.26
N TYR A 242 -15.06 20.54 7.09
CA TYR A 242 -16.43 19.97 7.08
C TYR A 242 -16.93 19.41 8.42
N ASP A 243 -18.05 19.98 8.85
CA ASP A 243 -18.91 19.54 9.94
C ASP A 243 -19.60 18.19 9.62
N VAL A 244 -19.60 17.31 10.61
CA VAL A 244 -20.21 15.98 10.60
C VAL A 244 -21.69 16.02 10.18
N GLU A 245 -22.40 17.12 10.44
CA GLU A 245 -23.82 17.27 10.06
C GLU A 245 -24.07 17.35 8.54
N VAL A 246 -23.13 17.91 7.77
CA VAL A 246 -23.27 18.01 6.31
C VAL A 246 -23.09 16.64 5.66
N LEU A 247 -22.11 15.87 6.14
CA LEU A 247 -21.87 14.50 5.70
C LEU A 247 -23.08 13.59 6.01
N GLN A 248 -23.75 13.80 7.16
CA GLN A 248 -24.97 13.08 7.52
C GLN A 248 -26.14 13.33 6.57
N ARG A 249 -26.32 14.57 6.10
CA ARG A 249 -27.42 14.92 5.19
C ARG A 249 -27.22 14.30 3.82
N LEU A 250 -25.97 14.23 3.34
CA LEU A 250 -25.62 13.62 2.06
C LEU A 250 -25.82 12.09 2.08
N ILE A 251 -25.35 11.40 3.12
CA ILE A 251 -25.50 9.95 3.26
C ILE A 251 -26.97 9.52 3.46
N LYS A 252 -27.82 10.39 4.00
CA LYS A 252 -29.27 10.14 4.15
C LYS A 252 -30.06 10.31 2.85
N MET A 253 -29.47 10.84 1.78
CA MET A 253 -30.09 10.82 0.47
C MET A 253 -29.94 9.40 -0.10
N LYS A 254 -30.92 8.53 0.18
CA LYS A 254 -31.09 7.26 -0.53
C LYS A 254 -31.19 7.53 -2.05
N PRO A 255 -30.77 6.57 -2.90
CA PRO A 255 -30.59 6.76 -4.35
C PRO A 255 -31.78 7.39 -5.05
#